data_AF-A0A353ZZE7-F1
#
_entry.id   AF-A0A353ZZE7-F1
#
_cell.length_a   1.000
_cell.length_b   1.000
_cell.length_c   1.000
_cell.angle_alpha   90.00
_cell.angle_beta   90.00
_cell.angle_gamma   90.00
#
_symmetry.space_group_name_H-M   'P 1'
#
loop_
_entity.id
_entity.type
_entity.pdbx_description
1 polymer ?
#
loop_
_entity_poly.entity_id
_entity_poly.type
_entity_poly.pdbx_seq_one_letter_code
_entity_poly.pdbx_strand_id
1 'polypeptide(L)'
;MKRIIMMSFAILVTVTMAGCGEKIKPGEREVIRPQVSGVGIEAIVSSEVTDFYETSGTLKSLNTALVSAKIMGEVREIRVKTGDPVRKDDVLLIINAPDINARVLAAQESIEEAKRGLNMAGENKNLMEKT
;
A
#
# COMPACT_ATOMS: atom_id res chain seq x y z
N MET A 1 -25.61 -55.02 99.47
CA MET A 1 -25.80 -54.04 98.38
C MET A 1 -25.60 -52.57 98.82
N LYS A 2 -24.61 -52.27 99.68
CA LYS A 2 -24.20 -50.87 100.00
C LYS A 2 -22.70 -50.64 99.78
N ARG A 3 -21.86 -51.68 99.93
CA ARG A 3 -20.41 -51.65 99.68
C ARG A 3 -20.02 -51.66 98.19
N ILE A 4 -20.82 -52.29 97.32
CA ILE A 4 -20.57 -52.35 95.87
C ILE A 4 -20.95 -51.03 95.17
N ILE A 5 -22.02 -50.37 95.62
CA ILE A 5 -22.43 -49.02 95.14
C ILE A 5 -21.41 -47.95 95.58
N MET A 6 -20.78 -48.13 96.75
CA MET A 6 -19.76 -47.20 97.26
C MET A 6 -18.40 -47.34 96.56
N MET A 7 -18.06 -48.52 96.02
CA MET A 7 -16.86 -48.71 95.19
C MET A 7 -17.06 -48.28 93.73
N SER A 8 -18.26 -48.39 93.15
CA SER A 8 -18.52 -47.87 91.80
C SER A 8 -18.53 -46.34 91.75
N PHE A 9 -18.98 -45.68 92.83
CA PHE A 9 -18.96 -44.22 92.93
C PHE A 9 -17.52 -43.67 93.10
N ALA A 10 -16.63 -44.40 93.79
CA ALA A 10 -15.23 -44.01 93.95
C ALA A 10 -14.40 -44.13 92.65
N ILE A 11 -14.75 -45.09 91.77
CA ILE A 11 -14.15 -45.24 90.44
C ILE A 11 -14.67 -44.19 89.45
N LEU A 12 -15.94 -43.77 89.58
CA LEU A 12 -16.50 -42.74 88.70
C LEU A 12 -15.94 -41.34 88.98
N VAL A 13 -15.61 -41.04 90.25
CA VAL A 13 -15.06 -39.73 90.67
C VAL A 13 -13.56 -39.59 90.33
N THR A 14 -12.82 -40.69 90.18
CA THR A 14 -11.40 -40.64 89.80
C THR A 14 -11.20 -40.48 88.28
N VAL A 15 -12.16 -40.91 87.45
CA VAL A 15 -12.09 -40.78 85.98
C VAL A 15 -12.44 -39.36 85.50
N THR A 16 -13.21 -38.58 86.26
CA THR A 16 -13.57 -37.20 85.89
C THR A 16 -12.45 -36.18 86.12
N MET A 17 -11.36 -36.54 86.81
CA MET A 17 -10.25 -35.63 87.11
C MET A 17 -9.08 -35.71 86.11
N ALA A 18 -9.14 -36.61 85.11
CA ALA A 18 -8.13 -36.74 84.04
C ALA A 18 -8.47 -35.93 82.77
N GLY A 19 -9.38 -34.96 82.87
CA GLY A 19 -9.80 -34.10 81.75
C GLY A 19 -9.36 -32.65 81.93
N CYS A 20 -8.06 -32.36 81.81
CA CYS A 20 -7.58 -31.00 81.49
C CYS A 20 -6.10 -31.03 81.09
N GLY A 21 -5.80 -30.87 79.79
CA GLY A 21 -4.41 -30.91 79.33
C GLY A 21 -4.15 -30.73 77.83
N GLU A 22 -4.97 -30.01 77.06
CA GLU A 22 -4.60 -29.61 75.70
C GLU A 22 -4.19 -28.14 75.67
N LYS A 23 -2.88 -27.89 75.72
CA LYS A 23 -2.29 -26.61 75.31
C LYS A 23 -1.79 -26.76 73.87
N ILE A 24 -2.67 -26.47 72.91
CA ILE A 24 -2.30 -26.34 71.50
C ILE A 24 -1.48 -25.04 71.36
N LYS A 25 -0.23 -25.14 70.88
CA LYS A 25 0.64 -23.98 70.62
C LYS A 25 0.09 -23.15 69.45
N PRO A 26 0.05 -21.81 69.52
CA PRO A 26 -0.34 -20.99 68.38
C PRO A 26 0.80 -20.94 67.35
N GLY A 27 0.54 -21.32 66.11
CA GLY A 27 1.47 -21.10 64.99
C GLY A 27 1.70 -22.26 64.03
N GLU A 28 1.28 -23.48 64.35
CA GLU A 28 1.51 -24.67 63.51
C GLU A 28 0.21 -25.28 62.98
N ARG A 29 -0.65 -24.47 62.34
CA ARG A 29 -1.40 -25.01 61.21
C ARG A 29 -0.64 -24.59 59.97
N GLU A 30 0.04 -25.54 59.33
CA GLU A 30 0.36 -25.38 57.92
C GLU A 30 -0.96 -25.12 57.19
N VAL A 31 -1.12 -23.87 56.74
CA VAL A 31 -2.17 -23.53 55.80
C VAL A 31 -1.74 -24.15 54.49
N ILE A 32 -2.14 -25.40 54.25
CA ILE A 32 -1.99 -26.03 52.94
C ILE A 32 -2.93 -25.29 51.99
N ARG A 33 -2.40 -24.24 51.36
CA ARG A 33 -3.05 -23.59 50.23
C ARG A 33 -2.98 -24.60 49.08
N PRO A 34 -4.10 -24.96 48.43
CA PRO A 34 -4.06 -25.80 47.26
C PRO A 34 -3.14 -25.12 46.24
N GLN A 35 -2.00 -25.72 45.94
CA GLN A 35 -1.18 -25.25 44.83
C GLN A 35 -1.92 -25.64 43.56
N VAL A 36 -2.47 -24.62 42.89
CA VAL A 36 -3.02 -24.77 41.54
C VAL A 36 -1.92 -25.34 40.64
N SER A 37 -2.04 -26.63 40.35
CA SER A 37 -1.13 -27.40 39.51
C SER A 37 -1.95 -27.98 38.36
N GLY A 38 -1.34 -28.05 37.17
CA GLY A 38 -2.02 -28.44 35.93
C GLY A 38 -2.51 -27.28 35.07
N VAL A 39 -2.03 -26.05 35.28
CA VAL A 39 -2.32 -24.95 34.35
C VAL A 39 -1.39 -25.08 33.14
N GLY A 40 -1.99 -25.27 31.95
CA GLY A 40 -1.25 -25.31 30.70
C GLY A 40 -0.62 -23.95 30.42
N ILE A 41 0.70 -23.92 30.25
CA ILE A 41 1.44 -22.75 29.80
C ILE A 41 1.88 -22.97 28.37
N GLU A 42 1.77 -21.93 27.55
CA GLU A 42 2.26 -21.92 26.18
C GLU A 42 3.28 -20.79 26.03
N ALA A 43 4.42 -21.09 25.43
CA ALA A 43 5.47 -20.11 25.22
C ALA A 43 5.05 -19.17 24.07
N ILE A 44 5.04 -17.87 24.33
CA ILE A 44 4.72 -16.86 23.31
C ILE A 44 5.86 -16.82 22.30
N VAL A 45 5.58 -17.23 21.07
CA VAL A 45 6.49 -17.14 19.93
C VAL A 45 6.01 -16.00 19.04
N SER A 46 6.86 -14.98 18.88
CA SER A 46 6.60 -13.88 17.95
C SER A 46 6.62 -14.41 16.53
N SER A 47 5.51 -14.23 15.80
CA SER A 47 5.43 -14.51 14.37
C SER A 47 5.06 -13.22 13.66
N GLU A 48 5.65 -12.98 12.49
CA GLU A 48 5.26 -11.84 11.67
C GLU A 48 3.89 -12.13 11.05
N VAL A 49 2.88 -11.38 11.50
CA VAL A 49 1.53 -11.42 10.93
C VAL A 49 1.41 -10.22 10.01
N THR A 50 1.23 -10.46 8.72
CA THR A 50 1.00 -9.40 7.74
C THR A 50 -0.50 -9.10 7.67
N ASP A 51 -0.89 -7.92 8.15
CA ASP A 51 -2.25 -7.41 8.01
C ASP A 51 -2.40 -6.76 6.62
N PHE A 52 -3.34 -7.27 5.83
CA PHE A 52 -3.71 -6.68 4.54
C PHE A 52 -5.01 -5.88 4.69
N TYR A 53 -5.03 -4.70 4.08
CA TYR A 53 -6.23 -3.86 4.00
C TYR A 53 -6.72 -3.83 2.55
N GLU A 54 -7.85 -4.49 2.30
CA GLU A 54 -8.47 -4.49 0.96
C GLU A 54 -9.27 -3.21 0.74
N THR A 55 -9.02 -2.57 -0.39
CA THR A 55 -9.74 -1.38 -0.81
C THR A 55 -9.96 -1.38 -2.31
N SER A 56 -11.05 -0.77 -2.75
CA SER A 56 -11.38 -0.64 -4.17
C SER A 56 -10.70 0.60 -4.77
N GLY A 57 -10.12 0.46 -5.95
CA GLY A 57 -9.58 1.56 -6.73
C GLY A 57 -10.06 1.52 -8.18
N THR A 58 -10.09 2.66 -8.85
CA THR A 58 -10.37 2.73 -10.29
C THR A 58 -9.05 2.81 -11.06
N LEU A 59 -8.84 1.90 -12.00
CA LEU A 59 -7.73 1.96 -12.93
C LEU A 59 -8.01 2.99 -14.03
N LYS A 60 -6.99 3.77 -14.39
CA LYS A 60 -7.02 4.69 -15.53
C LYS A 60 -5.80 4.44 -16.40
N SER A 61 -5.93 4.77 -17.69
CA SER A 61 -4.78 4.71 -18.60
C SER A 61 -3.68 5.64 -18.10
N LEU A 62 -2.43 5.17 -18.15
CA LEU A 62 -1.27 6.00 -17.85
C LEU A 62 -1.17 7.18 -18.83
N ASN A 63 -1.51 6.94 -20.10
CA ASN A 63 -1.46 7.94 -21.17
C ASN A 63 -2.80 7.96 -21.90
N THR A 64 -3.41 9.14 -21.99
CA THR A 64 -4.61 9.39 -22.78
C THR A 64 -4.32 10.55 -23.73
N ALA A 65 -4.52 10.34 -25.02
CA ALA A 65 -4.30 11.35 -26.04
C ALA A 65 -5.60 11.60 -26.82
N LEU A 66 -6.06 12.85 -26.83
CA LEU A 66 -7.14 13.29 -27.70
C LEU A 66 -6.51 13.87 -28.97
N VAL A 67 -6.74 13.22 -30.11
CA VAL A 67 -6.17 13.63 -31.40
C VAL A 67 -7.19 14.48 -32.16
N SER A 68 -6.77 15.67 -32.59
CA SER A 68 -7.59 16.59 -33.38
C SER A 68 -6.79 17.17 -34.54
N ALA A 69 -7.51 17.58 -35.60
CA ALA A 69 -6.90 18.27 -36.73
C ALA A 69 -6.41 19.66 -36.30
N LYS A 70 -5.13 19.96 -36.55
CA LYS A 70 -4.53 21.28 -36.26
C LYS A 70 -4.86 22.34 -37.31
N ILE A 71 -5.22 21.90 -38.52
CA ILE A 71 -5.53 22.76 -39.66
C ILE A 71 -6.91 22.42 -40.21
N MET A 72 -7.53 23.42 -40.83
CA MET A 72 -8.77 23.24 -41.58
C MET A 72 -8.47 22.70 -42.98
N GLY A 73 -9.34 21.82 -43.46
CA GLY A 73 -9.28 21.26 -44.80
C GLY A 73 -10.29 20.14 -44.98
N GLU A 74 -10.35 19.61 -46.19
CA GLU A 74 -11.25 18.50 -46.53
C GLU A 74 -10.60 17.16 -46.16
N VAL A 75 -11.36 16.24 -45.57
CA VAL A 75 -10.86 14.89 -45.30
C VAL A 75 -10.85 14.10 -46.61
N ARG A 76 -9.65 13.84 -47.13
CA ARG A 76 -9.44 13.10 -48.38
C ARG A 76 -9.53 11.59 -48.18
N GLU A 77 -8.99 11.10 -47.06
CA GLU A 77 -8.87 9.66 -46.79
C GLU A 77 -8.81 9.42 -45.27
N ILE A 78 -9.43 8.34 -44.81
CA ILE A 78 -9.32 7.82 -43.43
C ILE A 78 -8.63 6.47 -43.51
N ARG A 79 -7.56 6.27 -42.75
CA ARG A 79 -6.68 5.09 -42.83
C ARG A 79 -6.82 4.10 -41.68
N VAL A 80 -7.63 4.43 -40.70
CA VAL A 80 -7.85 3.62 -39.50
C VAL A 80 -9.32 3.39 -39.27
N LYS A 81 -9.64 2.27 -38.61
CA LYS A 81 -10.99 1.95 -38.15
C LYS A 81 -11.06 2.05 -36.63
N THR A 82 -12.28 2.19 -36.12
CA THR A 82 -12.52 2.22 -34.68
C THR A 82 -12.06 0.90 -34.03
N GLY A 83 -11.21 1.00 -33.02
CA GLY A 83 -10.65 -0.15 -32.31
C GLY A 83 -9.29 -0.62 -32.82
N ASP A 84 -8.79 -0.06 -33.93
CA ASP A 84 -7.46 -0.42 -34.44
C ASP A 84 -6.36 0.08 -33.49
N PRO A 85 -5.33 -0.76 -33.21
CA PRO A 85 -4.15 -0.31 -32.48
C PRO A 85 -3.31 0.61 -33.37
N VAL A 86 -2.91 1.76 -32.84
CA VAL A 86 -2.08 2.74 -33.53
C VAL A 86 -0.82 3.06 -32.74
N ARG A 87 0.24 3.43 -33.45
CA ARG A 87 1.53 3.83 -32.87
C ARG A 87 1.78 5.31 -33.12
N LYS A 88 2.78 5.84 -32.42
CA LYS A 88 3.25 7.19 -32.66
C LYS A 88 3.68 7.32 -34.13
N ASP A 89 3.32 8.45 -34.74
CA ASP A 89 3.64 8.82 -36.11
C ASP A 89 2.87 8.03 -37.21
N ASP A 90 1.90 7.20 -36.82
CA ASP A 90 0.99 6.57 -37.77
C ASP A 90 0.03 7.61 -38.39
N VAL A 91 -0.14 7.53 -39.72
CA VAL A 91 -1.04 8.42 -40.45
C VAL A 91 -2.48 7.93 -40.30
N LEU A 92 -3.27 8.61 -39.46
CA LEU A 92 -4.66 8.24 -39.20
C LEU A 92 -5.62 8.70 -40.30
N LEU A 93 -5.38 9.89 -40.87
CA LEU A 93 -6.20 10.50 -41.90
C LEU A 93 -5.37 11.45 -42.77
N ILE A 94 -5.82 11.69 -44.00
CA ILE A 94 -5.23 12.71 -44.88
C ILE A 94 -6.21 13.86 -45.05
N ILE A 95 -5.72 15.07 -44.76
CA ILE A 95 -6.41 16.33 -45.01
C ILE A 95 -5.87 16.98 -46.27
N ASN A 96 -6.76 17.39 -47.16
CA ASN A 96 -6.45 18.27 -48.28
C ASN A 96 -6.72 19.73 -47.87
N ALA A 97 -5.68 20.55 -47.83
CA ALA A 97 -5.74 21.96 -47.41
C ALA A 97 -4.98 22.85 -48.42
N PRO A 98 -5.61 23.26 -49.54
CA PRO A 98 -4.95 24.00 -50.60
C PRO A 98 -4.38 25.35 -50.13
N ASP A 99 -5.08 26.04 -49.23
CA ASP A 99 -4.64 27.34 -48.68
C ASP A 99 -3.35 27.21 -47.87
N ILE A 100 -3.21 26.12 -47.10
CA ILE A 100 -2.00 25.85 -46.32
C ILE A 100 -0.85 25.52 -47.27
N ASN A 101 -1.10 24.71 -48.29
CA ASN A 101 -0.09 24.38 -49.30
C ASN A 101 0.41 25.63 -50.03
N ALA A 102 -0.49 26.55 -50.40
CA ALA A 102 -0.13 27.82 -51.03
C ALA A 102 0.75 28.70 -50.12
N ARG A 103 0.43 28.77 -48.82
CA ARG A 103 1.24 29.52 -47.83
C ARG A 103 2.63 28.90 -47.64
N VAL A 104 2.72 27.58 -47.62
CA VAL A 104 4.01 26.87 -47.53
C VAL A 104 4.86 27.16 -48.77
N LEU A 105 4.26 27.12 -49.97
CA LEU A 105 4.97 27.44 -51.21
C LEU A 105 5.48 28.88 -51.20
N ALA A 106 4.64 29.85 -50.83
CA ALA A 106 5.04 31.25 -50.73
C ALA A 106 6.19 31.48 -49.73
N ALA A 107 6.15 30.80 -48.58
CA ALA A 107 7.23 30.87 -47.59
C ALA A 107 8.53 30.26 -48.12
N GLN A 108 8.45 29.16 -48.87
CA GLN A 108 9.62 28.53 -49.49
C GLN A 108 10.27 29.45 -50.53
N GLU A 109 9.47 30.08 -51.39
CA GLU A 109 9.97 31.04 -52.38
C GLU A 109 10.63 32.25 -51.72
N SER A 110 10.05 32.75 -50.62
CA SER A 110 10.65 33.83 -49.82
C SER A 110 12.01 33.43 -49.24
N ILE A 111 12.16 32.19 -48.77
CA ILE A 111 13.45 31.65 -48.28
C ILE A 111 14.47 31.59 -49.43
N GLU A 112 14.07 31.11 -50.61
CA GLU A 112 14.97 31.03 -51.76
C GLU A 112 15.39 32.40 -52.28
N GLU A 113 14.48 33.39 -52.27
CA GLU A 113 14.83 34.77 -52.57
C GLU A 113 15.85 35.33 -51.59
N ALA A 114 15.65 35.13 -50.29
CA ALA A 114 16.58 35.58 -49.26
C ALA A 114 17.96 34.93 -49.41
N LYS A 115 18.02 33.63 -49.72
CA LYS A 115 19.27 32.90 -50.00
C LYS A 115 19.98 33.46 -51.23
N ARG A 116 19.26 33.75 -52.32
CA ARG A 116 19.85 34.40 -53.51
C ARG A 116 20.42 35.77 -53.16
N GLY A 117 19.68 36.58 -52.39
CA GLY A 117 20.16 37.87 -51.89
C GLY A 117 21.45 37.76 -51.08
N LEU A 118 21.52 36.78 -50.17
CA LEU A 118 22.70 36.53 -49.36
C LEU A 118 23.90 36.07 -50.20
N ASN A 119 23.67 35.17 -51.17
CA ASN A 119 24.72 34.72 -52.08
C ASN A 119 25.27 35.88 -52.91
N MET A 120 24.40 36.71 -53.50
CA MET A 120 24.81 37.90 -54.25
C MET A 120 25.59 38.88 -53.37
N ALA A 121 25.17 39.11 -52.13
CA ALA A 121 25.88 39.97 -51.19
C ALA A 121 27.27 39.41 -50.84
N GLY A 122 27.39 38.08 -50.66
CA GLY A 122 28.67 37.40 -50.43
C GLY A 122 29.60 37.46 -51.63
N GLU A 123 29.10 37.22 -52.84
CA GLU A 123 29.86 37.37 -54.08
C GLU A 123 30.37 38.81 -54.25
N ASN A 124 29.50 39.80 -54.04
CA ASN A 124 29.89 41.21 -54.13
C ASN A 124 30.99 41.57 -53.12
N LYS A 125 30.89 41.06 -51.88
CA LYS A 125 31.95 41.24 -50.87
C LYS A 125 33.29 40.65 -51.33
N ASN A 126 33.28 39.43 -51.89
CA ASN A 126 34.50 38.77 -52.37
C ASN A 126 35.15 39.51 -53.55
N LEU A 127 34.35 40.16 -54.40
CA LEU A 127 34.85 40.99 -55.50
C LEU A 127 35.49 42.28 -54.96
N MET A 128 34.89 42.90 -53.94
CA MET A 128 35.45 44.09 -53.29
C MET A 128 36.78 43.80 -52.58
N GLU A 129 36.94 42.65 -51.95
CA GLU A 129 38.18 42.27 -51.25
C GLU A 129 39.34 41.90 -52.19
N LYS A 130 39.05 41.61 -53.47
CA LYS A 130 40.06 41.25 -54.49
C LYS A 130 40.56 42.43 -55.31
N THR A 131 39.95 43.61 -55.15
CA THR A 131 40.33 44.85 -55.84
C THR A 131 41.13 45.73 -54.89
#